data_AF-A0A2H1JSE9-F1
#
_entry.id   AF-A0A2H1JSE9-F1
#
_cell.length_a   1.000
_cell.length_b   1.000
_cell.length_c   1.000
_cell.angle_alpha   90.00
_cell.angle_beta   90.00
_cell.angle_gamma   90.00
#
_symmetry.space_group_name_H-M   'P 1'
#
loop_
_entity.id
_entity.type
_entity.pdbx_description
1 polymer ?
#
loop_
_entity_poly.entity_id
_entity_poly.type
_entity_poly.pdbx_seq_one_letter_code
_entity_poly.pdbx_strand_id
1 'polypeptide(L)'
;MAWHILSVFALARRVPRYRLPPHSRSEVRDLIAVAAAEEVIWRKDGDLWETLLISVGFGCTHLKIGSVAGSVHMGVFCLVSRWLESRYGLTASVLFHSAYNLAHACDLGRKTQ
;
A
#
# COMPACT_ATOMS: atom_id res chain seq x y z
N MET A 1 -3.34 9.50 -2.96
CA MET A 1 -2.81 10.01 -4.25
C MET A 1 -1.40 10.57 -4.14
N ALA A 2 -1.12 11.59 -3.31
CA ALA A 2 0.23 12.16 -3.18
C ALA A 2 1.32 11.12 -2.86
N TRP A 3 1.04 10.20 -1.93
CA TRP A 3 1.96 9.09 -1.60
C TRP A 3 2.27 8.21 -2.82
N HIS A 4 1.27 7.86 -3.63
CA HIS A 4 1.47 7.07 -4.85
C HIS A 4 2.34 7.81 -5.87
N ILE A 5 2.11 9.12 -6.08
CA ILE A 5 2.94 9.95 -6.97
C ILE A 5 4.40 9.92 -6.51
N LEU A 6 4.65 10.17 -5.23
CA LEU A 6 5.98 10.11 -4.65
C LEU A 6 6.62 8.73 -4.80
N SER A 7 5.84 7.66 -4.59
CA SER A 7 6.29 6.28 -4.74
C SER A 7 6.77 6.00 -6.17
N VAL A 8 5.95 6.36 -7.17
CA VAL A 8 6.26 6.15 -8.59
C VAL A 8 7.47 6.98 -9.01
N PHE A 9 7.58 8.23 -8.54
CA PHE A 9 8.73 9.06 -8.81
C PHE A 9 10.02 8.50 -8.19
N ALA A 10 9.98 8.08 -6.93
CA ALA A 10 11.14 7.56 -6.22
C ALA A 10 11.62 6.21 -6.79
N LEU A 11 10.70 5.30 -7.08
CA LEU A 11 11.01 3.93 -7.49
C LEU A 11 11.21 3.78 -9.00
N ALA A 12 10.34 4.40 -9.80
CA ALA A 12 10.30 4.21 -11.24
C ALA A 12 10.80 5.43 -12.04
N ARG A 13 11.19 6.53 -11.36
CA ARG A 13 11.73 7.76 -11.97
C ARG A 13 10.84 8.32 -13.09
N ARG A 14 9.53 8.17 -12.93
CA ARG A 14 8.51 8.67 -13.86
C ARG A 14 7.35 9.32 -13.12
N VAL A 15 6.49 9.99 -13.88
CA VAL A 15 5.19 10.47 -13.40
C VAL A 15 4.15 9.35 -13.57
N PRO A 16 3.24 9.13 -12.61
CA PRO A 16 2.13 8.20 -12.79
C PRO A 16 1.21 8.63 -13.93
N ARG A 17 0.72 7.66 -14.69
CA ARG A 17 -0.21 7.83 -15.80
C ARG A 17 -1.54 7.20 -15.39
N TYR A 18 -2.32 7.96 -14.64
CA TYR A 18 -3.64 7.52 -14.23
C TYR A 18 -4.55 7.37 -15.45
N ARG A 19 -4.86 6.12 -15.79
CA ARG A 19 -6.01 5.79 -16.60
C ARG A 19 -7.14 5.51 -15.61
N LEU A 20 -8.36 5.91 -15.93
CA LEU A 20 -9.54 5.38 -15.24
C LEU A 20 -9.98 4.15 -16.06
N PRO A 21 -9.35 2.97 -15.92
CA PRO A 21 -9.95 1.79 -16.50
C PRO A 21 -11.32 1.61 -15.84
N PRO A 22 -12.31 1.02 -16.53
CA PRO A 22 -13.54 0.62 -15.89
C PRO A 22 -13.22 -0.53 -14.94
N HIS A 23 -12.77 -0.20 -13.73
CA HIS A 23 -12.74 -1.15 -12.63
C HIS A 23 -14.20 -1.51 -12.33
N SER A 24 -14.52 -2.79 -12.47
CA SER A 24 -15.78 -3.33 -12.00
C SER A 24 -15.92 -3.04 -10.51
N ARG A 25 -17.17 -2.91 -10.03
CA ARG A 25 -17.44 -2.73 -8.59
C ARG A 25 -16.84 -3.87 -7.75
N SER A 26 -16.76 -5.08 -8.30
CA SER A 26 -16.09 -6.23 -7.67
C SER A 26 -14.58 -6.00 -7.50
N GLU A 27 -13.87 -5.53 -8.54
CA GLU A 27 -12.43 -5.28 -8.42
C GLU A 27 -12.12 -4.20 -7.38
N VAL A 28 -12.90 -3.11 -7.36
CA VAL A 28 -12.73 -2.05 -6.35
C VAL A 28 -12.99 -2.60 -4.95
N ARG A 29 -14.04 -3.41 -4.78
CA ARG A 29 -14.36 -4.05 -3.50
C ARG A 29 -13.23 -4.96 -3.05
N ASP A 30 -12.69 -5.77 -3.96
CA ASP A 30 -11.63 -6.73 -3.62
C ASP A 30 -10.32 -6.01 -3.25
N LEU A 31 -9.98 -4.90 -3.91
CA LEU A 31 -8.85 -4.04 -3.52
C LEU A 31 -9.02 -3.46 -2.10
N ILE A 32 -10.23 -3.01 -1.76
CA ILE A 32 -10.54 -2.50 -0.42
C ILE A 32 -10.50 -3.63 0.61
N ALA A 33 -11.04 -4.80 0.27
CA ALA A 33 -11.06 -5.95 1.17
C ALA A 33 -9.65 -6.46 1.49
N VAL A 34 -8.77 -6.53 0.49
CA VAL A 34 -7.35 -6.89 0.67
C VAL A 34 -6.66 -5.86 1.56
N ALA A 35 -6.81 -4.56 1.26
CA ALA A 35 -6.24 -3.51 2.08
C ALA A 35 -6.73 -3.60 3.53
N ALA A 36 -8.03 -3.78 3.76
CA ALA A 36 -8.58 -3.93 5.10
C ALA A 36 -8.02 -5.17 5.83
N ALA A 37 -7.88 -6.30 5.13
CA ALA A 37 -7.33 -7.52 5.71
C ALA A 37 -5.84 -7.35 6.08
N GLU A 38 -5.03 -6.81 5.18
CA GLU A 38 -3.61 -6.52 5.46
C GLU A 38 -3.46 -5.55 6.62
N GLU A 39 -4.30 -4.52 6.65
CA GLU A 39 -4.37 -3.55 7.73
C GLU A 39 -4.93 -4.12 9.03
N VAL A 40 -5.41 -5.35 9.10
CA VAL A 40 -5.75 -6.01 10.37
C VAL A 40 -4.67 -7.02 10.75
N ILE A 41 -4.19 -7.80 9.79
CA ILE A 41 -3.18 -8.86 10.00
C ILE A 41 -1.86 -8.29 10.51
N TRP A 42 -1.41 -7.16 9.93
CA TRP A 42 -0.12 -6.55 10.27
C TRP A 42 -0.20 -5.58 11.44
N ARG A 43 -1.35 -5.54 12.14
CA ARG A 43 -1.53 -4.70 13.32
C ARG A 43 -1.23 -5.50 14.57
N LYS A 44 -0.23 -5.05 15.29
CA LYS A 44 0.08 -5.53 16.63
C LYS A 44 0.62 -4.37 17.44
N ASP A 45 -0.04 -4.05 18.54
CA ASP A 45 0.50 -3.12 19.52
C ASP A 45 1.79 -3.69 20.09
N GLY A 46 2.83 -2.85 20.11
CA GLY A 46 4.17 -3.29 20.41
C GLY A 46 5.11 -2.13 20.56
N ASP A 47 6.30 -2.43 21.08
CA ASP A 47 7.35 -1.43 21.20
C ASP A 47 7.91 -1.01 19.81
N LEU A 48 8.90 -0.11 19.82
CA LEU A 48 9.53 0.35 18.59
C LEU A 48 10.15 -0.81 17.77
N TRP A 49 10.74 -1.80 18.44
CA TRP A 49 11.39 -2.92 17.76
C TRP A 49 10.39 -3.85 17.11
N GLU A 50 9.29 -4.18 17.80
CA GLU A 50 8.20 -4.96 17.22
C GLU A 50 7.59 -4.23 16.02
N THR A 51 7.44 -2.91 16.11
CA THR A 51 6.95 -2.07 15.01
C THR A 51 7.87 -2.13 13.79
N LEU A 52 9.18 -2.04 13.99
CA LEU A 52 10.16 -2.15 12.91
C LEU A 52 10.17 -3.55 12.30
N LEU A 53 10.09 -4.61 13.11
CA LEU A 53 10.04 -6.00 12.63
C LEU A 53 8.79 -6.27 11.80
N ILE A 54 7.63 -5.77 12.22
CA ILE A 54 6.37 -5.87 11.47
C ILE A 54 6.49 -5.14 10.14
N SER A 55 7.05 -3.94 10.13
CA SER A 55 7.29 -3.16 8.91
C SER A 55 8.22 -3.91 7.94
N VAL A 56 9.31 -4.50 8.44
CA VAL A 56 10.22 -5.32 7.63
C VAL A 56 9.49 -6.57 7.10
N GLY A 57 8.74 -7.26 7.95
CA GLY A 57 7.95 -8.43 7.57
C GLY A 57 6.94 -8.13 6.46
N PHE A 58 6.21 -7.02 6.58
CA PHE A 58 5.30 -6.54 5.55
C PHE A 58 6.02 -6.19 4.24
N GLY A 59 7.18 -5.52 4.32
CA GLY A 59 8.02 -5.28 3.14
C GLY A 59 8.45 -6.59 2.46
N CYS A 60 8.83 -7.60 3.26
CA CYS A 60 9.29 -8.89 2.76
C CYS A 60 8.20 -9.69 2.04
N THR A 61 6.91 -9.58 2.41
CA THR A 61 5.84 -10.27 1.66
C THR A 61 5.69 -9.75 0.24
N HIS A 62 6.16 -8.53 -0.03
CA HIS A 62 6.10 -7.88 -1.33
C HIS A 62 7.34 -8.14 -2.21
N LEU A 63 8.37 -8.84 -1.70
CA LEU A 63 9.57 -9.21 -2.47
C LEU A 63 9.25 -10.05 -3.70
N LYS A 64 8.30 -10.99 -3.60
CA LYS A 64 7.93 -11.87 -4.72
C LYS A 64 7.19 -11.14 -5.85
N ILE A 65 6.68 -9.94 -5.58
CA ILE A 65 5.82 -9.17 -6.48
C ILE A 65 6.62 -8.04 -7.15
N GLY A 66 7.81 -7.71 -6.65
CA GLY A 66 8.57 -6.55 -7.13
C GLY A 66 10.08 -6.63 -6.95
N SER A 67 10.71 -5.46 -6.84
CA SER A 67 12.15 -5.31 -6.60
C SER A 67 12.46 -5.15 -5.11
N VAL A 68 13.73 -5.26 -4.74
CA VAL A 68 14.20 -4.93 -3.38
C VAL A 68 13.79 -3.52 -2.99
N ALA A 69 13.93 -2.55 -3.91
CA ALA A 69 13.51 -1.17 -3.67
C ALA A 69 11.99 -1.06 -3.42
N GLY A 70 11.16 -1.82 -4.16
CA GLY A 70 9.72 -1.91 -3.92
C GLY A 70 9.39 -2.49 -2.54
N SER A 71 10.15 -3.49 -2.08
CA SER A 71 9.94 -4.12 -0.78
C SER A 71 10.28 -3.19 0.38
N VAL A 72 11.40 -2.46 0.26
CA VAL A 72 11.76 -1.40 1.22
C VAL A 72 10.69 -0.31 1.26
N HIS A 73 10.20 0.11 0.09
CA HIS A 73 9.10 1.06 -0.01
C HIS A 73 7.84 0.56 0.69
N MET A 74 7.47 -0.72 0.55
CA MET A 74 6.31 -1.29 1.25
C MET A 74 6.53 -1.33 2.77
N GLY A 75 7.75 -1.55 3.24
CA GLY A 75 8.07 -1.40 4.67
C GLY A 75 7.85 0.04 5.16
N VAL A 76 8.37 1.04 4.44
CA VAL A 76 8.13 2.46 4.77
C VAL A 76 6.64 2.80 4.72
N PHE A 77 5.93 2.29 3.72
CA PHE A 77 4.47 2.41 3.60
C PHE A 77 3.77 1.87 4.85
N CYS A 78 4.18 0.71 5.36
CA CYS A 78 3.64 0.15 6.60
C CYS A 78 3.80 1.12 7.78
N LEU A 79 4.99 1.70 7.96
CA LEU A 79 5.25 2.68 9.02
C LEU A 79 4.33 3.92 8.93
N VAL A 80 4.13 4.45 7.72
CA VAL A 80 3.22 5.57 7.49
C VAL A 80 1.77 5.19 7.77
N SER A 81 1.36 3.99 7.36
CA SER A 81 0.03 3.46 7.65
C SER A 81 -0.18 3.29 9.17
N ARG A 82 0.85 2.89 9.94
CA ARG A 82 0.80 2.88 11.42
C ARG A 82 0.72 4.26 12.04
N TRP A 83 1.44 5.23 11.50
CA TRP A 83 1.33 6.61 11.97
C TRP A 83 -0.08 7.18 11.75
N LEU A 84 -0.72 6.86 10.63
CA LEU A 84 -2.10 7.25 10.37
C LEU A 84 -3.08 6.56 11.31
N GLU A 85 -2.91 5.26 11.55
CA GLU A 85 -3.71 4.52 12.52
C GLU A 85 -3.61 5.11 13.93
N SER A 86 -2.39 5.33 14.44
CA SER A 86 -2.20 5.79 15.82
C SER A 86 -2.81 7.17 16.07
N ARG A 87 -2.95 7.98 15.01
CA ARG A 87 -3.48 9.35 15.09
C ARG A 87 -4.96 9.47 14.74
N TYR A 88 -5.45 8.62 13.84
CA TYR A 88 -6.80 8.77 13.25
C TYR A 88 -7.62 7.46 13.23
N GLY A 89 -7.08 6.38 13.79
CA GLY A 89 -7.71 5.07 13.90
C GLY A 89 -7.53 4.17 12.68
N LEU A 90 -7.88 2.90 12.83
CA LEU A 90 -7.75 1.85 11.82
C LEU A 90 -8.41 2.23 10.49
N THR A 91 -9.61 2.83 10.52
CA THR A 91 -10.32 3.26 9.32
C THR A 91 -9.50 4.20 8.45
N ALA A 92 -8.76 5.14 9.03
CA ALA A 92 -7.93 6.08 8.27
C ALA A 92 -6.77 5.36 7.56
N SER A 93 -6.17 4.39 8.23
CA SER A 93 -5.12 3.52 7.69
C SER A 93 -5.67 2.65 6.54
N VAL A 94 -6.83 2.02 6.70
CA VAL A 94 -7.52 1.26 5.65
C VAL A 94 -7.84 2.13 4.43
N LEU A 95 -8.34 3.35 4.65
CA LEU A 95 -8.64 4.29 3.56
C LEU A 95 -7.38 4.73 2.83
N PHE A 96 -6.30 5.01 3.56
CA PHE A 96 -5.01 5.36 2.97
C PHE A 96 -4.48 4.24 2.07
N HIS A 97 -4.53 2.99 2.57
CA HIS A 97 -4.06 1.84 1.84
C HIS A 97 -4.94 1.52 0.64
N SER A 98 -6.25 1.48 0.82
CA SER A 98 -7.21 1.30 -0.28
C SER A 98 -7.01 2.35 -1.39
N ALA A 99 -6.81 3.62 -1.01
CA ALA A 99 -6.56 4.70 -1.96
C ALA A 99 -5.21 4.55 -2.67
N TYR A 100 -4.18 4.00 -2.01
CA TYR A 100 -2.90 3.67 -2.64
C TYR A 100 -3.06 2.54 -3.66
N ASN A 101 -3.73 1.44 -3.30
CA ASN A 101 -3.98 0.31 -4.19
C ASN A 101 -4.80 0.71 -5.42
N LEU A 102 -5.84 1.52 -5.22
CA LEU A 102 -6.64 2.05 -6.32
C LEU A 102 -5.82 2.98 -7.23
N ALA A 103 -5.00 3.87 -6.65
CA ALA A 103 -4.11 4.73 -7.42
C ALA A 103 -3.12 3.91 -8.26
N HIS A 104 -2.58 2.85 -7.69
CA HIS A 104 -1.66 1.93 -8.36
C HIS A 104 -2.33 1.17 -9.51
N ALA A 105 -3.54 0.65 -9.27
CA ALA A 105 -4.34 -0.02 -10.30
C ALA A 105 -4.67 0.90 -11.49
N CYS A 106 -5.02 2.16 -11.21
CA CYS A 106 -5.27 3.18 -12.22
C CYS A 106 -4.00 3.57 -13.01
N ASP A 107 -2.82 3.58 -12.37
CA ASP A 107 -1.54 3.89 -13.03
C ASP A 107 -1.03 2.74 -13.91
N LEU A 108 -1.20 1.49 -13.47
CA LEU A 108 -0.75 0.32 -14.22
C LEU A 108 -1.60 0.03 -15.47
N GLY A 109 -2.83 0.54 -15.53
CA GLY A 109 -3.71 0.49 -16.70
C GLY A 109 -3.72 -0.88 -17.40
N ARG A 110 -4.40 -1.87 -16.81
CA ARG A 110 -4.44 -3.30 -17.25
C ARG A 110 -3.09 -3.84 -17.74
N LYS A 111 -2.33 -4.42 -16.83
CA LYS A 111 -1.43 -5.55 -17.14
C LYS A 111 -1.97 -6.81 -16.44
N THR A 112 -3.07 -7.34 -16.97
CA THR A 112 -3.56 -8.69 -16.65
C THR A 112 -4.55 -9.11 -17.74
N GLN A 113 -3.99 -9.57 -18.86
CA GLN A 113 -4.30 -10.88 -19.43
C GLN A 113 -2.98 -11.49 -19.88
#